data_AF-A0A7V3G0G5-F1
#
_entry.id   AF-A0A7V3G0G5-F1
#
_cell.length_a   1.000
_cell.length_b   1.000
_cell.length_c   1.000
_cell.angle_alpha   90.00
_cell.angle_beta   90.00
_cell.angle_gamma   90.00
#
_symmetry.space_group_name_H-M   'P 1'
#
loop_
_entity.id
_entity.type
_entity.pdbx_description
1 polymer ?
#
loop_
_entity_poly.entity_id
_entity_poly.type
_entity_poly.pdbx_seq_one_letter_code
_entity_poly.pdbx_strand_id
1 'polypeptide(L)'
;MTNWHLPRNFRFAGVHCGIRPGGERGRKDVGLIVSEVPASAAGVFTQNRVRAAPVRVSQERVPRGDARGVVVCSGNANACTGAQGLADARRMAEVAAVAAGCQPQQMLVCSTGVIGRPLPMPTVEAGIREAGQNLQGSAEGLRDFALS
;
A
#
# COMPACT_ATOMS: atom_id res chain seq x y z
N MET A 1 -16.37 20.36 6.99
CA MET A 1 -15.05 20.07 7.59
C MET A 1 -14.07 19.78 6.45
N THR A 2 -13.51 20.81 5.80
CA THR A 2 -12.81 20.65 4.51
C THR A 2 -11.69 21.68 4.36
N ASN A 3 -10.61 21.52 5.13
CA ASN A 3 -9.32 22.13 4.81
C ASN A 3 -8.23 21.13 5.15
N TRP A 4 -7.97 20.20 4.23
CA TRP A 4 -6.83 19.30 4.32
C TRP A 4 -5.62 20.07 3.81
N HIS A 5 -4.68 20.42 4.69
CA HIS A 5 -3.39 20.94 4.28
C HIS A 5 -2.54 19.76 3.77
N LEU A 6 -2.47 19.61 2.45
CA LEU A 6 -1.70 18.54 1.83
C LEU A 6 -0.21 18.89 1.82
N PRO A 7 0.66 17.92 2.12
CA PRO A 7 2.09 18.11 1.95
C PRO A 7 2.42 18.25 0.46
N ARG A 8 3.31 19.19 0.14
CA ARG A 8 3.80 19.39 -1.24
C ARG A 8 4.52 18.12 -1.73
N ASN A 9 4.42 17.85 -3.04
CA ASN A 9 5.07 16.73 -3.71
C ASN A 9 4.57 15.35 -3.25
N PHE A 10 3.37 15.26 -2.67
CA PHE A 10 2.71 13.99 -2.39
C PHE A 10 1.46 13.84 -3.26
N ARG A 11 1.31 12.64 -3.81
CA ARG A 11 0.14 12.21 -4.57
C ARG A 11 -0.47 10.99 -3.92
N PHE A 12 -1.78 10.87 -4.08
CA PHE A 12 -2.60 9.88 -3.41
C PHE A 12 -3.58 9.27 -4.40
N ALA A 13 -3.89 7.99 -4.22
CA ALA A 13 -4.96 7.32 -4.94
C ALA A 13 -5.53 6.19 -4.09
N GLY A 14 -6.81 5.87 -4.32
CA GLY A 14 -7.45 4.67 -3.82
C GLY A 14 -8.45 4.15 -4.84
N VAL A 15 -8.45 2.85 -5.07
CA VAL A 15 -9.28 2.19 -6.08
C VAL A 15 -9.96 0.96 -5.50
N HIS A 16 -11.03 0.52 -6.17
CA HIS A 16 -11.73 -0.72 -5.87
C HIS A 16 -11.34 -1.76 -6.92
N CYS A 17 -10.63 -2.81 -6.52
CA CYS A 17 -10.27 -3.94 -7.38
C CYS A 17 -10.90 -5.28 -6.96
N GLY A 18 -11.60 -5.35 -5.82
CA GLY A 18 -12.41 -6.51 -5.45
C GLY A 18 -11.69 -7.59 -4.64
N ILE A 19 -10.80 -7.19 -3.73
CA ILE A 19 -10.07 -8.08 -2.83
C ILE A 19 -10.97 -8.64 -1.72
N ARG A 20 -11.93 -7.84 -1.26
CA ARG A 20 -12.82 -8.20 -0.15
C ARG A 20 -13.78 -9.35 -0.55
N PRO A 21 -13.85 -10.44 0.25
CA PRO A 21 -14.85 -11.48 0.04
C PRO A 21 -16.27 -10.93 0.15
N GLY A 22 -17.19 -11.41 -0.69
CA GLY A 22 -18.62 -11.09 -0.56
C GLY A 22 -19.10 -9.86 -1.34
N GLY A 23 -18.23 -9.20 -2.10
CA GLY A 23 -18.66 -8.17 -3.06
C GLY A 23 -19.25 -6.92 -2.39
N GLU A 24 -18.59 -6.39 -1.36
CA GLU A 24 -18.81 -5.01 -0.88
C GLU A 24 -18.52 -4.03 -2.04
N ARG A 25 -19.49 -3.88 -2.95
CA ARG A 25 -19.34 -3.13 -4.19
C ARG A 25 -19.04 -1.67 -3.88
N GLY A 26 -18.00 -1.14 -4.53
CA GLY A 26 -17.65 0.27 -4.48
C GLY A 26 -16.77 0.68 -3.28
N ARG A 27 -16.40 -0.25 -2.40
CA ARG A 27 -15.44 0.06 -1.33
C ARG A 27 -14.02 -0.12 -1.84
N LYS A 28 -13.23 0.95 -1.80
CA LYS A 28 -11.82 0.91 -2.20
C LYS A 28 -11.06 -0.10 -1.31
N ASP A 29 -10.10 -0.78 -1.90
CA ASP A 29 -9.35 -1.87 -1.27
C ASP A 29 -7.86 -1.91 -1.63
N VAL A 30 -7.41 -1.04 -2.55
CA VAL A 30 -6.00 -0.74 -2.80
C VAL A 30 -5.78 0.76 -2.77
N GLY A 31 -4.69 1.19 -2.13
CA GLY A 31 -4.30 2.60 -2.08
C GLY A 31 -2.80 2.82 -2.26
N LEU A 32 -2.45 3.99 -2.78
CA LEU A 32 -1.08 4.47 -2.91
C LEU A 32 -0.94 5.86 -2.31
N ILE A 33 0.13 6.04 -1.53
CA ILE A 33 0.74 7.35 -1.25
C ILE A 33 2.09 7.36 -1.94
N VAL A 34 2.37 8.37 -2.75
CA VAL A 34 3.65 8.53 -3.44
C VAL A 34 4.21 9.92 -3.19
N SER A 35 5.48 9.97 -2.78
CA SER A 35 6.27 11.20 -2.83
C SER A 35 6.96 11.32 -4.19
N GLU A 36 6.83 12.47 -4.82
CA GLU A 36 7.48 12.78 -6.10
C GLU A 36 8.99 12.97 -5.95
N VAL A 37 9.45 13.21 -4.72
CA VAL A 37 10.86 13.37 -4.35
C VAL A 37 11.26 12.33 -3.28
N PRO A 38 12.55 12.05 -3.07
CA PRO A 38 13.00 11.24 -1.94
C PRO A 38 12.52 11.82 -0.61
N ALA A 39 11.90 10.99 0.23
CA ALA A 39 11.39 11.37 1.54
C ALA A 39 12.04 10.54 2.65
N SER A 40 12.33 11.18 3.78
CA SER A 40 12.72 10.47 4.99
C SER A 40 11.52 9.71 5.54
N ALA A 41 11.72 8.43 5.88
CA ALA A 41 10.69 7.56 6.43
C ALA A 41 11.18 6.88 7.71
N ALA A 42 10.29 6.84 8.70
CA ALA A 42 10.41 6.07 9.92
C ALA A 42 9.10 5.29 10.13
N GLY A 43 9.18 4.16 10.82
CA GLY A 43 8.01 3.33 11.09
C GLY A 43 8.10 2.65 12.44
N VAL A 44 6.97 2.62 13.13
CA VAL A 44 6.77 1.79 14.33
C VAL A 44 5.82 0.65 13.95
N PHE A 45 6.04 -0.51 14.54
CA PHE A 45 5.38 -1.74 14.13
C PHE A 45 4.85 -2.47 15.36
N THR A 46 3.85 -3.32 15.14
CA THR A 46 3.28 -4.17 16.21
C THR A 46 4.37 -4.93 16.96
N GLN A 47 4.22 -5.08 18.27
CA GLN A 47 5.10 -5.91 19.11
C GLN A 47 4.70 -7.38 19.14
N ASN A 48 3.59 -7.75 18.46
CA ASN A 48 3.12 -9.13 18.40
C ASN A 48 4.20 -10.06 17.82
N ARG A 49 4.33 -11.26 18.38
CA ARG A 49 5.21 -12.33 17.90
C ARG A 49 4.81 -12.80 16.49
N VAL A 50 3.52 -12.80 16.19
CA VAL A 50 2.99 -13.11 14.86
C VAL A 50 2.89 -11.81 14.06
N ARG A 51 3.84 -11.62 13.15
CA ARG A 51 3.89 -10.44 12.26
C ARG A 51 3.49 -10.84 10.85
N ALA A 52 2.60 -10.04 10.25
CA ALA A 52 2.23 -10.21 8.86
C ALA A 52 3.43 -9.99 7.93
N ALA A 53 3.41 -10.57 6.74
CA ALA A 53 4.43 -10.37 5.72
C ALA A 53 4.71 -8.87 5.41
N PRO A 54 3.71 -8.00 5.19
CA PRO A 54 3.96 -6.57 4.93
C PRO A 54 4.67 -5.85 6.08
N VAL A 55 4.42 -6.24 7.33
CA VAL A 55 5.12 -5.68 8.50
C VAL A 55 6.61 -5.98 8.41
N ARG A 56 6.98 -7.23 8.11
CA ARG A 56 8.38 -7.64 7.98
C ARG A 56 9.09 -6.91 6.85
N VAL A 57 8.45 -6.82 5.68
CA VAL A 57 9.00 -6.09 4.52
C VAL A 57 9.21 -4.61 4.83
N SER A 58 8.24 -3.95 5.46
CA SER A 58 8.36 -2.52 5.78
C SER A 58 9.37 -2.28 6.92
N GLN A 59 9.48 -3.19 7.89
CA GLN A 59 10.52 -3.15 8.94
C GLN A 59 11.93 -3.20 8.36
N GLU A 60 12.17 -4.02 7.34
CA GLU A 60 13.46 -4.10 6.64
C GLU A 60 13.83 -2.80 5.89
N ARG A 61 12.86 -1.91 5.65
CA ARG A 61 13.00 -0.75 4.76
C ARG A 61 13.06 0.59 5.47
N VAL A 62 12.78 0.65 6.78
CA VAL A 62 12.81 1.87 7.59
C VAL A 62 13.66 1.67 8.86
N PRO A 63 14.35 2.70 9.37
CA PRO A 63 14.40 4.07 8.84
C PRO A 63 15.15 4.16 7.51
N ARG A 64 14.78 5.15 6.68
CA ARG A 64 15.34 5.38 5.35
C ARG A 64 15.29 6.86 4.98
N GLY A 65 16.28 7.35 4.24
CA GLY A 65 16.36 8.75 3.78
C GLY A 65 15.73 9.03 2.41
N ASP A 66 15.42 7.99 1.64
CA ASP A 66 15.02 8.07 0.23
C ASP A 66 13.76 7.25 -0.09
N ALA A 67 12.83 7.09 0.86
CA ALA A 67 11.55 6.43 0.59
C ALA A 67 10.72 7.22 -0.43
N ARG A 68 9.89 6.52 -1.19
CA ARG A 68 9.07 7.10 -2.28
C ARG A 68 7.58 6.88 -2.09
N GLY A 69 7.14 6.08 -1.11
CA GLY A 69 5.73 5.94 -0.84
C GLY A 69 5.34 4.69 -0.06
N VAL A 70 4.03 4.45 0.01
CA VAL A 70 3.43 3.29 0.66
C VAL A 70 2.32 2.76 -0.25
N VAL A 71 2.31 1.44 -0.46
CA VAL A 71 1.16 0.73 -1.02
C VAL A 71 0.39 0.02 0.10
N VAL A 72 -0.93 0.16 0.08
CA VAL A 72 -1.83 -0.45 1.06
C VAL A 72 -2.86 -1.34 0.37
N CYS A 73 -3.22 -2.43 1.04
CA CYS A 73 -4.24 -3.37 0.61
C CYS A 73 -5.19 -3.67 1.78
N SER A 74 -6.50 -3.53 1.59
CA SER A 74 -7.50 -3.90 2.59
C SER A 74 -8.34 -5.11 2.16
N GLY A 75 -8.98 -5.78 3.12
CA GLY A 75 -9.73 -7.03 2.89
C GLY A 75 -8.89 -8.30 3.03
N ASN A 76 -7.57 -8.20 2.98
CA ASN A 76 -6.64 -9.32 3.22
C ASN A 76 -5.41 -8.83 3.99
N ALA A 77 -5.12 -9.42 5.15
CA ALA A 77 -4.00 -9.00 6.00
C ALA A 77 -2.63 -9.48 5.52
N ASN A 78 -2.59 -10.47 4.62
CA ASN A 78 -1.36 -11.18 4.24
C ASN A 78 -0.53 -11.61 5.47
N ALA A 79 -1.24 -12.17 6.45
CA ALA A 79 -0.71 -12.65 7.71
C ALA A 79 -0.83 -14.17 7.77
N CYS A 80 0.17 -14.84 8.37
CA CYS A 80 0.24 -16.30 8.46
C CYS A 80 0.25 -17.02 7.09
N THR A 81 0.84 -16.39 6.07
CA THR A 81 0.89 -16.85 4.66
C THR A 81 2.28 -17.39 4.25
N GLY A 82 3.20 -17.52 5.20
CA GLY A 82 4.52 -18.12 4.98
C GLY A 82 5.40 -17.37 3.98
N ALA A 83 6.24 -18.12 3.25
CA ALA A 83 7.16 -17.57 2.25
C ALA A 83 6.43 -16.91 1.07
N GLN A 84 5.28 -17.46 0.67
CA GLN A 84 4.44 -16.88 -0.38
C GLN A 84 3.99 -15.46 -0.01
N GLY A 85 3.48 -15.27 1.20
CA GLY A 85 3.07 -13.94 1.65
C GLY A 85 4.18 -12.90 1.63
N LEU A 86 5.42 -13.31 1.95
CA LEU A 86 6.60 -12.45 1.87
C LEU A 86 6.94 -12.08 0.43
N ALA A 87 6.86 -13.05 -0.49
CA ALA A 87 7.02 -12.80 -1.92
C ALA A 87 5.92 -11.86 -2.46
N ASP A 88 4.67 -12.08 -2.07
CA ASP A 88 3.53 -11.25 -2.46
C ASP A 88 3.70 -9.80 -1.98
N ALA A 89 4.11 -9.60 -0.73
CA ALA A 89 4.35 -8.26 -0.19
C ALA A 89 5.50 -7.54 -0.93
N ARG A 90 6.59 -8.25 -1.27
CA ARG A 90 7.68 -7.69 -2.08
C ARG A 90 7.18 -7.35 -3.49
N ARG A 91 6.36 -8.21 -4.08
CA ARG A 91 5.76 -8.02 -5.39
C ARG A 91 4.83 -6.82 -5.43
N MET A 92 4.01 -6.60 -4.40
CA MET A 92 3.20 -5.37 -4.27
C MET A 92 4.08 -4.12 -4.33
N ALA A 93 5.21 -4.12 -3.60
CA ALA A 93 6.14 -3.00 -3.63
C ALA A 93 6.77 -2.78 -5.01
N GLU A 94 7.15 -3.84 -5.71
CA GLU A 94 7.69 -3.75 -7.07
C GLU A 94 6.69 -3.09 -8.03
N VAL A 95 5.44 -3.55 -8.02
CA VAL A 95 4.39 -2.99 -8.89
C VAL A 95 4.10 -1.53 -8.52
N ALA A 96 4.05 -1.21 -7.23
CA ALA A 96 3.85 0.16 -6.76
C ALA A 96 5.04 1.07 -7.12
N ALA A 97 6.26 0.54 -7.11
CA ALA A 97 7.46 1.29 -7.44
C ALA A 97 7.51 1.70 -8.92
N VAL A 98 6.96 0.88 -9.82
CA VAL A 98 6.77 1.25 -11.24
C VAL A 98 5.86 2.48 -11.36
N ALA A 99 4.72 2.48 -10.66
CA ALA A 99 3.81 3.64 -10.65
C ALA A 99 4.46 4.90 -10.04
N ALA A 100 5.33 4.72 -9.05
CA ALA A 100 6.05 5.82 -8.40
C ALA A 100 7.32 6.26 -9.16
N GLY A 101 7.76 5.53 -10.19
CA GLY A 101 9.03 5.79 -10.89
C GLY A 101 10.24 5.67 -9.95
N CYS A 102 10.33 4.58 -9.19
CA CYS A 102 11.39 4.38 -8.19
C CYS A 102 11.83 2.91 -8.05
N GLN A 103 12.80 2.64 -7.17
CA GLN A 103 13.22 1.29 -6.84
C GLN A 103 12.23 0.61 -5.88
N PRO A 104 12.00 -0.72 -6.00
CA PRO A 104 11.09 -1.46 -5.13
C PRO A 104 11.33 -1.29 -3.63
N GLN A 105 12.59 -1.14 -3.21
CA GLN A 105 13.00 -0.98 -1.81
C GLN A 105 12.64 0.40 -1.23
N GLN A 106 12.33 1.38 -2.09
CA GLN A 106 11.90 2.72 -1.68
C GLN A 106 10.41 2.78 -1.34
N MET A 107 9.63 1.74 -1.68
CA MET A 107 8.22 1.65 -1.32
C MET A 107 8.04 0.89 0.00
N LEU A 108 7.06 1.27 0.81
CA LEU A 108 6.61 0.48 1.95
C LEU A 108 5.30 -0.23 1.60
N VAL A 109 4.96 -1.26 2.38
CA VAL A 109 3.80 -2.11 2.13
C VAL A 109 3.03 -2.29 3.43
N CYS A 110 1.72 -2.07 3.37
CA CYS A 110 0.80 -2.37 4.45
C CYS A 110 -0.35 -3.25 3.93
N SER A 111 -0.87 -4.12 4.79
CA SER A 111 -2.09 -4.86 4.47
C SER A 111 -2.93 -5.09 5.71
N THR A 112 -4.26 -5.14 5.55
CA THR A 112 -5.22 -5.36 6.64
C THR A 112 -6.42 -6.18 6.16
N GLY A 113 -7.01 -6.98 7.03
CA GLY A 113 -8.18 -7.81 6.72
C GLY A 113 -8.06 -9.23 7.25
N VAL A 114 -8.54 -10.20 6.47
CA VAL A 114 -8.58 -11.62 6.89
C VAL A 114 -7.15 -12.19 7.02
N ILE A 115 -6.90 -12.94 8.11
CA ILE A 115 -5.64 -13.63 8.39
C ILE A 115 -5.68 -15.06 7.80
N GLY A 116 -4.54 -15.57 7.32
CA GLY A 116 -4.37 -16.95 6.87
C GLY A 116 -4.80 -17.22 5.43
N ARG A 117 -5.13 -16.19 4.65
CA ARG A 117 -5.48 -16.30 3.24
C ARG A 117 -4.39 -15.67 2.35
N PRO A 118 -3.90 -16.37 1.31
CA PRO A 118 -3.01 -15.76 0.31
C PRO A 118 -3.65 -14.53 -0.34
N LEU A 119 -2.83 -13.58 -0.78
CA LEU A 119 -3.33 -12.44 -1.54
C LEU A 119 -3.80 -12.90 -2.93
N PRO A 120 -4.92 -12.39 -3.45
CA PRO A 120 -5.30 -12.58 -4.84
C PRO A 120 -4.42 -11.69 -5.73
N MET A 121 -3.14 -12.05 -5.88
CA MET A 121 -2.12 -11.17 -6.48
C MET A 121 -2.49 -10.61 -7.86
N PRO A 122 -3.09 -11.35 -8.81
CA PRO A 122 -3.53 -10.77 -10.07
C PRO A 122 -4.46 -9.55 -9.90
N THR A 123 -5.41 -9.65 -8.96
CA THR A 123 -6.35 -8.57 -8.60
C THR A 123 -5.62 -7.40 -7.93
N VAL A 124 -4.72 -7.71 -6.99
CA VAL A 124 -3.94 -6.70 -6.27
C VAL A 124 -3.03 -5.93 -7.23
N GLU A 125 -2.30 -6.61 -8.11
CA GLU A 125 -1.42 -5.96 -9.08
C GLU A 125 -2.21 -5.07 -10.06
N ALA A 126 -3.38 -5.53 -10.52
CA ALA A 126 -4.26 -4.72 -11.36
C ALA A 126 -4.70 -3.45 -10.62
N GLY A 127 -5.15 -3.57 -9.37
CA GLY A 127 -5.52 -2.43 -8.53
C GLY A 127 -4.37 -1.46 -8.27
N ILE A 128 -3.14 -1.96 -8.03
CA ILE A 128 -1.98 -1.08 -7.84
C ILE A 128 -1.66 -0.30 -9.12
N ARG A 129 -1.75 -0.94 -10.30
CA ARG A 129 -1.54 -0.26 -11.59
C ARG A 129 -2.59 0.83 -11.83
N GLU A 130 -3.86 0.52 -11.57
CA GLU A 130 -4.96 1.47 -11.70
C GLU A 130 -4.80 2.65 -10.71
N ALA A 131 -4.49 2.37 -9.43
CA ALA A 131 -4.19 3.41 -8.45
C ALA A 131 -3.03 4.29 -8.90
N GLY A 132 -2.00 3.71 -9.53
CA GLY A 132 -0.87 4.44 -10.10
C GLY A 132 -1.27 5.43 -11.20
N GLN A 133 -2.23 5.06 -12.04
CA GLN A 133 -2.79 5.93 -13.09
C GLN A 133 -3.64 7.07 -12.52
N ASN A 134 -4.23 6.86 -11.34
CA ASN A 134 -5.14 7.80 -10.68
C ASN A 134 -4.47 8.66 -9.58
N LEU A 135 -3.14 8.67 -9.50
CA LEU A 135 -2.39 9.45 -8.51
C LEU A 135 -2.61 10.96 -8.68
N GLN A 136 -3.13 11.60 -7.64
CA GLN A 136 -3.42 13.03 -7.63
C GLN A 136 -2.98 13.72 -6.33
N GLY A 137 -2.49 14.96 -6.45
CA GLY A 137 -2.07 15.81 -5.33
C GLY A 137 -3.23 16.62 -4.72
N SER A 138 -4.43 16.04 -4.67
CA SER A 138 -5.66 16.73 -4.27
C SER A 138 -6.26 16.11 -3.01
N ALA A 139 -7.17 16.86 -2.35
CA ALA A 139 -7.84 16.37 -1.14
C ALA A 139 -8.75 15.18 -1.46
N GLU A 140 -9.26 15.11 -2.69
CA GLU A 140 -10.02 13.97 -3.20
C GLU A 140 -9.13 12.72 -3.29
N GLY A 141 -7.90 12.82 -3.81
CA GLY A 141 -6.98 11.68 -3.86
C GLY A 141 -6.64 11.14 -2.48
N LEU A 142 -6.42 12.04 -1.52
CA LEU A 142 -6.16 11.63 -0.15
C LEU A 142 -7.41 10.99 0.50
N ARG A 143 -8.60 11.52 0.21
CA ARG A 143 -9.86 10.90 0.66
C ARG A 143 -10.03 9.50 0.07
N ASP A 144 -9.71 9.35 -1.21
CA ASP A 144 -9.79 8.07 -1.91
C ASP A 144 -8.84 7.04 -1.34
N PHE A 145 -7.59 7.44 -1.09
CA PHE A 145 -6.63 6.63 -0.37
C PHE A 145 -7.15 6.25 1.04
N ALA A 146 -7.70 7.20 1.79
CA ALA A 146 -8.19 6.98 3.15
C ALA A 146 -9.39 6.01 3.22
N LEU A 147 -10.11 5.85 2.10
CA LEU A 147 -11.25 4.93 2.00
C LEU A 147 -10.85 3.54 1.47
N SER A 148 -9.57 3.33 1.12
CA SER A 148 -9.04 2.06 0.61
C SER A 148 -8.77 1.00 1.68
#